data_AF-A0A1D2J5E3-F1
#
_entry.id   AF-A0A1D2J5E3-F1
#
_cell.length_a   1.000
_cell.length_b   1.000
_cell.length_c   1.000
_cell.angle_alpha   90.00
_cell.angle_beta   90.00
_cell.angle_gamma   90.00
#
_symmetry.space_group_name_H-M   'P 1'
#
loop_
_entity.id
_entity.type
_entity.pdbx_description
1 polymer ?
#
loop_
_entity_poly.entity_id
_entity_poly.type
_entity_poly.pdbx_seq_one_letter_code
_entity_poly.pdbx_strand_id
1 'polypeptide(L)'
;MSSLTDYIDFSQKSLHLATTAIAFNPIFWNPHRGCYVLAFVIFSLGIVRDHLYNNALADQPFYQPVYQPYLAYGLFATGTTLVVSSMWALGLTGTYLGDYFGILMDAPVTGFPFNVTASPMYWGSTMSFLAVALYQGKVAGLLLTLEVFVSYWLALKWEE
;
A
#
# COMPACT_ATOMS: atom_id res chain seq x y z
N MET A 1 11.17 1.09 -59.45
CA MET A 1 11.00 2.16 -58.42
C MET A 1 11.00 1.43 -57.09
N SER A 2 11.79 1.87 -56.12
CA SER A 2 11.76 1.25 -54.79
C SER A 2 10.40 1.50 -54.14
N SER A 3 9.87 0.48 -53.47
CA SER A 3 8.66 0.56 -52.67
C SER A 3 9.02 1.04 -51.26
N LEU A 4 8.09 1.69 -50.56
CA LEU A 4 8.28 2.08 -49.16
C LEU A 4 8.63 0.89 -48.24
N THR A 5 8.12 -0.29 -48.58
CA THR A 5 8.38 -1.54 -47.85
C THR A 5 9.84 -1.98 -47.91
N ASP A 6 10.59 -1.58 -48.95
CA ASP A 6 12.01 -1.95 -49.11
C ASP A 6 12.91 -1.27 -48.06
N TYR A 7 12.40 -0.25 -47.37
CA TYR A 7 13.10 0.51 -46.35
C TYR A 7 12.71 0.12 -44.90
N ILE A 8 11.87 -0.92 -44.72
CA ILE A 8 11.43 -1.38 -43.40
C ILE A 8 11.75 -2.88 -43.25
N ASP A 9 12.67 -3.21 -42.34
CA ASP A 9 12.99 -4.60 -42.00
C ASP A 9 12.06 -5.13 -40.89
N PHE A 10 10.98 -5.78 -41.32
CA PHE A 10 10.00 -6.43 -40.42
C PHE A 10 10.53 -7.70 -39.74
N SER A 11 11.74 -8.19 -40.04
CA SER A 11 12.34 -9.32 -39.32
C SER A 11 13.04 -8.88 -38.04
N GLN A 12 13.25 -7.57 -37.87
CA GLN A 12 14.04 -7.01 -36.79
C GLN A 12 13.29 -7.09 -35.44
N LYS A 13 13.83 -7.85 -34.49
CA LYS A 13 13.24 -7.99 -33.13
C LYS A 13 13.12 -6.65 -32.40
N SER A 14 14.08 -5.75 -32.56
CA SER A 14 14.03 -4.43 -31.93
C SER A 14 12.90 -3.56 -32.47
N LEU A 15 12.55 -3.70 -33.76
CA LEU A 15 11.39 -3.00 -34.34
C LEU A 15 10.10 -3.49 -33.67
N HIS A 16 9.91 -4.81 -33.55
CA HIS A 16 8.74 -5.36 -32.85
C HIS A 16 8.67 -4.92 -31.39
N LEU A 17 9.78 -4.99 -30.64
CA LEU A 17 9.82 -4.54 -29.25
C LEU A 17 9.45 -3.06 -29.12
N ALA A 18 9.97 -2.20 -30.01
CA ALA A 18 9.62 -0.78 -30.04
C ALA A 18 8.12 -0.58 -30.35
N THR A 19 7.58 -1.27 -31.35
CA THR A 19 6.15 -1.19 -31.69
C THR A 19 5.27 -1.65 -30.53
N THR A 20 5.60 -2.77 -29.87
CA THR A 20 4.85 -3.27 -28.73
C THR A 20 4.93 -2.32 -27.54
N ALA A 21 6.10 -1.76 -27.24
CA ALA A 21 6.26 -0.78 -26.16
C ALA A 21 5.46 0.51 -26.43
N ILE A 22 5.45 0.99 -27.67
CA ILE A 22 4.64 2.16 -28.06
C ILE A 22 3.14 1.85 -27.96
N ALA A 23 2.72 0.67 -28.42
CA ALA A 23 1.32 0.22 -28.37
C ALA A 23 0.84 -0.12 -26.93
N PHE A 24 1.75 -0.29 -25.98
CA PHE A 24 1.42 -0.53 -24.57
C PHE A 24 0.97 0.74 -23.84
N ASN A 25 1.54 1.90 -24.18
CA ASN A 25 1.22 3.17 -23.52
C ASN A 25 -0.29 3.52 -23.47
N PRO A 26 -1.07 3.36 -24.55
CA PRO A 26 -2.51 3.63 -24.55
C PRO A 26 -3.33 2.84 -23.52
N ILE A 27 -2.82 1.70 -23.02
CA ILE A 27 -3.52 0.88 -22.01
C ILE A 27 -3.76 1.68 -20.72
N PHE A 28 -2.87 2.62 -20.40
CA PHE A 28 -2.89 3.42 -19.17
C PHE A 28 -3.48 4.83 -19.33
N TRP A 29 -3.93 5.21 -20.52
CA TRP A 29 -4.57 6.52 -20.73
C TRP A 29 -5.92 6.67 -20.03
N ASN A 30 -6.49 5.57 -19.52
CA ASN A 30 -7.64 5.62 -18.63
C ASN A 30 -7.17 5.76 -17.17
N PRO A 31 -7.56 6.83 -16.45
CA PRO A 31 -7.12 7.06 -15.07
C PRO A 31 -7.43 5.91 -14.10
N HIS A 32 -8.59 5.24 -14.25
CA HIS A 32 -8.96 4.10 -13.40
C HIS A 32 -8.01 2.91 -13.61
N ARG A 33 -7.58 2.65 -14.86
CA ARG A 33 -6.61 1.57 -15.11
C ARG A 33 -5.27 1.87 -14.47
N GLY A 34 -4.81 3.11 -14.55
CA GLY A 34 -3.60 3.57 -13.86
C GLY A 34 -3.68 3.37 -12.35
N CYS A 35 -4.77 3.85 -11.74
CA CYS A 35 -5.01 3.70 -10.30
C CYS A 35 -5.10 2.22 -9.88
N TYR A 36 -5.78 1.36 -10.64
CA TYR A 36 -5.88 -0.07 -10.33
C TYR A 36 -4.54 -0.81 -10.40
N VAL A 37 -3.69 -0.46 -11.37
CA VAL A 37 -2.34 -1.02 -11.42
C VAL A 37 -1.50 -0.53 -10.24
N LEU A 38 -1.59 0.75 -9.88
CA LEU A 38 -0.91 1.27 -8.70
C LEU A 38 -1.40 0.59 -7.42
N ALA A 39 -2.71 0.43 -7.26
CA ALA A 39 -3.33 -0.27 -6.14
C ALA A 39 -2.79 -1.71 -6.01
N PHE A 40 -2.73 -2.44 -7.12
CA PHE A 40 -2.17 -3.78 -7.16
C PHE A 40 -0.70 -3.80 -6.74
N VAL A 41 0.11 -2.84 -7.22
CA VAL A 41 1.53 -2.73 -6.86
C VAL A 41 1.69 -2.41 -5.38
N ILE A 42 1.00 -1.40 -4.84
CA ILE A 42 1.09 -0.99 -3.43
C ILE A 42 0.65 -2.15 -2.53
N PHE A 43 -0.47 -2.81 -2.84
CA PHE A 43 -0.95 -3.94 -2.07
C PHE A 43 0.04 -5.11 -2.08
N SER A 44 0.59 -5.45 -3.25
CA SER A 44 1.58 -6.53 -3.39
C SER A 44 2.88 -6.21 -2.64
N LEU A 45 3.37 -4.97 -2.74
CA LEU A 45 4.52 -4.51 -1.96
C LEU A 45 4.22 -4.54 -0.46
N GLY A 46 2.98 -4.25 -0.04
CA GLY A 46 2.52 -4.41 1.34
C GLY A 46 2.66 -5.85 1.82
N ILE A 47 2.22 -6.85 1.04
CA ILE A 47 2.40 -8.27 1.37
C ILE A 47 3.88 -8.62 1.51
N VAL A 48 4.72 -8.18 0.56
CA VAL A 48 6.17 -8.43 0.60
C VAL A 48 6.79 -7.78 1.85
N ARG A 49 6.45 -6.53 2.16
CA ARG A 49 6.89 -5.82 3.36
C ARG A 49 6.52 -6.59 4.62
N ASP A 50 5.28 -7.06 4.72
CA ASP A 50 4.80 -7.78 5.90
C ASP A 50 5.51 -9.14 6.05
N HIS A 51 5.82 -9.81 4.94
CA HIS A 51 6.65 -11.01 4.94
C HIS A 51 8.08 -10.73 5.43
N LEU A 52 8.73 -9.71 4.88
CA LEU A 52 10.08 -9.29 5.29
C LEU A 52 10.13 -8.87 6.76
N TYR A 53 9.12 -8.14 7.22
CA TYR A 53 8.97 -7.75 8.62
C TYR A 53 8.91 -8.97 9.55
N ASN A 54 8.05 -9.94 9.24
CA ASN A 54 7.91 -11.15 10.06
C ASN A 54 9.19 -12.00 10.05
N ASN A 55 9.86 -12.14 8.90
CA ASN A 55 11.14 -12.84 8.84
C ASN A 55 12.20 -12.13 9.68
N ALA A 56 12.29 -10.80 9.56
CA ALA A 56 13.23 -10.01 10.35
C ALA A 56 13.00 -10.17 11.85
N LEU A 57 11.74 -10.24 12.32
CA LEU A 57 11.41 -10.49 13.72
C LEU A 57 11.68 -11.92 14.19
N ALA A 58 11.55 -12.91 13.31
CA ALA A 58 11.82 -14.30 13.65
C ALA A 58 13.28 -14.49 14.10
N ASP A 59 14.21 -13.77 13.46
CA ASP A 59 15.66 -13.82 13.76
C ASP A 59 16.05 -13.01 15.02
N GLN A 60 15.12 -12.24 15.60
CA GLN A 60 15.41 -11.39 16.76
C GLN A 60 15.28 -12.16 18.08
N PRO A 61 16.04 -11.78 19.13
CA PRO A 61 15.90 -12.39 20.44
C PRO A 61 14.52 -12.10 21.03
N PHE A 62 13.99 -13.10 21.74
CA PHE A 62 12.77 -12.95 22.51
C PHE A 62 13.04 -12.21 23.82
N TYR A 63 12.16 -11.26 24.19
CA TYR A 63 12.25 -10.51 25.43
C TYR A 63 10.89 -10.49 26.15
N GLN A 64 10.79 -11.28 27.22
CA GLN A 64 9.54 -11.54 27.96
C GLN A 64 8.73 -10.27 28.32
N PRO A 65 9.32 -9.15 28.76
CA PRO A 65 8.55 -7.95 29.10
C PRO A 65 7.76 -7.33 27.94
N VAL A 66 8.20 -7.55 26.69
CA VAL A 66 7.49 -7.09 25.49
C VAL A 66 6.37 -8.04 25.10
N TYR A 67 6.44 -9.30 25.51
CA TYR A 67 5.43 -10.30 25.19
C TYR A 67 4.12 -10.03 25.94
N GLN A 68 3.19 -9.34 25.28
CA GLN A 68 1.91 -8.88 25.84
C GLN A 68 0.74 -9.32 24.94
N PRO A 69 0.42 -10.63 24.89
CA PRO A 69 -0.48 -11.20 23.89
C PRO A 69 -1.92 -10.68 23.97
N TYR A 70 -2.44 -10.40 25.17
CA TYR A 70 -3.81 -9.86 25.31
C TYR A 70 -3.94 -8.44 24.75
N LEU A 71 -2.93 -7.59 24.99
CA LEU A 71 -2.87 -6.26 24.40
C LEU A 71 -2.70 -6.36 22.89
N ALA A 72 -1.87 -7.29 22.41
CA ALA A 72 -1.71 -7.55 20.98
C ALA A 72 -3.03 -7.92 20.29
N TYR A 73 -3.85 -8.81 20.87
CA TYR A 73 -5.15 -9.15 20.31
C TYR A 73 -6.09 -7.95 20.23
N GLY A 74 -6.13 -7.13 21.27
CA GLY A 74 -6.93 -5.89 21.27
C GLY A 74 -6.47 -4.92 20.18
N LEU A 75 -5.17 -4.68 20.08
CA LEU A 75 -4.58 -3.81 19.05
C LEU A 75 -4.83 -4.34 17.64
N PHE A 76 -4.67 -5.64 17.40
CA PHE A 76 -4.91 -6.26 16.10
C PHE A 76 -6.39 -6.16 15.70
N ALA A 77 -7.31 -6.44 16.62
CA ALA A 77 -8.74 -6.35 16.37
C ALA A 77 -9.17 -4.90 16.05
N THR A 78 -8.75 -3.93 16.86
CA THR A 78 -9.07 -2.52 16.62
C THR A 78 -8.38 -2.01 15.35
N GLY A 79 -7.10 -2.33 15.15
CA GLY A 79 -6.34 -1.88 13.99
C GLY A 79 -6.91 -2.41 12.68
N THR A 80 -7.23 -3.71 12.62
CA THR A 80 -7.89 -4.33 11.47
C THR A 80 -9.27 -3.73 11.23
N THR A 81 -10.04 -3.47 12.29
CA THR A 81 -11.36 -2.82 12.17
C THR A 81 -11.22 -1.44 11.52
N LEU A 82 -10.28 -0.60 11.97
CA LEU A 82 -10.05 0.71 11.39
C LEU A 82 -9.61 0.63 9.92
N VAL A 83 -8.67 -0.27 9.58
CA VAL A 83 -8.18 -0.43 8.20
C VAL A 83 -9.27 -0.95 7.27
N VAL A 84 -9.95 -2.03 7.63
CA VAL A 84 -10.95 -2.65 6.74
C VAL A 84 -12.17 -1.75 6.57
N SER A 85 -12.65 -1.11 7.64
CA SER A 85 -13.80 -0.22 7.54
C SER A 85 -13.50 1.07 6.77
N SER A 86 -12.28 1.60 6.86
CA SER A 86 -11.87 2.75 6.04
C SER A 86 -11.70 2.38 4.58
N MET A 87 -11.10 1.24 4.26
CA MET A 87 -11.03 0.72 2.89
C MET A 87 -12.42 0.48 2.30
N TRP A 88 -13.37 -0.01 3.11
CA TRP A 88 -14.76 -0.18 2.69
C TRP A 88 -15.41 1.17 2.36
N ALA A 89 -15.20 2.19 3.20
CA ALA A 89 -15.82 3.49 3.02
C ALA A 89 -15.21 4.32 1.87
N LEU A 90 -13.89 4.23 1.68
CA LEU A 90 -13.17 4.91 0.59
C LEU A 90 -13.26 4.17 -0.76
N GLY A 91 -13.49 2.85 -0.71
CA GLY A 91 -13.32 1.98 -1.87
C GLY A 91 -11.86 1.90 -2.33
N LEU A 92 -11.62 1.14 -3.39
CA LEU A 92 -10.26 0.87 -3.87
C LEU A 92 -9.55 2.14 -4.37
N THR A 93 -10.24 3.00 -5.12
CA THR A 93 -9.62 4.23 -5.65
C THR A 93 -9.35 5.25 -4.57
N GLY A 94 -10.26 5.44 -3.60
CA GLY A 94 -10.02 6.34 -2.47
C GLY A 94 -8.91 5.83 -1.54
N THR A 95 -8.66 4.52 -1.50
CA THR A 95 -7.59 3.92 -0.70
C THR A 95 -6.20 4.05 -1.36
N TYR A 96 -6.12 3.93 -2.67
CA TYR A 96 -4.85 3.80 -3.39
C TYR A 96 -4.59 4.99 -4.34
N LEU A 97 -4.62 6.20 -3.77
CA LEU A 97 -4.22 7.46 -4.43
C LEU A 97 -5.02 7.80 -5.69
N GLY A 98 -6.32 7.46 -5.74
CA GLY A 98 -7.17 7.76 -6.89
C GLY A 98 -7.30 9.24 -7.21
N ASP A 99 -7.16 10.10 -6.20
CA ASP A 99 -7.11 11.56 -6.31
C ASP A 99 -5.94 12.05 -7.18
N TYR A 100 -4.76 11.40 -7.13
CA TYR A 100 -3.62 11.68 -8.03
C TYR A 100 -3.93 11.33 -9.50
N PHE A 101 -4.93 10.47 -9.73
CA PHE A 101 -5.47 10.15 -11.05
C PHE A 101 -6.71 11.00 -11.41
N GLY A 102 -7.10 11.96 -10.56
CA GLY A 102 -8.31 12.77 -10.75
C GLY A 102 -9.62 12.04 -10.45
N ILE A 103 -9.56 10.90 -9.75
CA ILE A 103 -10.72 10.11 -9.32
C ILE A 103 -11.12 10.58 -7.92
N LEU A 104 -11.92 11.64 -7.87
CA LEU A 104 -12.34 12.27 -6.62
C LEU A 104 -13.66 11.67 -6.12
N MET A 105 -13.85 11.67 -4.80
CA MET A 105 -15.13 11.36 -4.17
C MET A 105 -16.05 12.57 -4.26
N ASP A 106 -17.36 12.35 -4.39
CA ASP A 106 -18.36 13.44 -4.45
C ASP A 106 -18.38 14.29 -3.18
N ALA A 107 -18.11 13.66 -2.03
CA ALA A 107 -18.00 14.33 -0.74
C ALA A 107 -17.02 13.58 0.19
N PRO A 108 -16.44 14.26 1.19
CA PRO A 108 -15.62 13.62 2.21
C PRO A 108 -16.39 12.56 2.99
N VAL A 109 -15.73 11.45 3.33
CA VAL A 109 -16.29 10.42 4.20
C VAL A 109 -16.23 10.90 5.65
N THR A 110 -17.39 11.08 6.28
CA THR A 110 -17.50 11.54 7.67
C THR A 110 -18.04 10.48 8.63
N GLY A 111 -18.49 9.34 8.11
CA GLY A 111 -18.98 8.21 8.91
C GLY A 111 -17.84 7.40 9.53
N PHE A 112 -18.19 6.28 10.18
CA PHE A 112 -17.19 5.36 10.72
C PHE A 112 -16.30 4.79 9.61
N PRO A 113 -14.97 4.69 9.80
CA PRO A 113 -14.20 5.04 11.01
C PRO A 113 -13.69 6.49 11.07
N PHE A 114 -13.98 7.32 10.06
CA PHE A 114 -13.50 8.70 9.96
C PHE A 114 -14.10 9.66 10.99
N ASN A 115 -15.23 9.31 11.62
CA ASN A 115 -15.76 10.04 12.78
C ASN A 115 -14.98 9.80 14.09
N VAL A 116 -14.09 8.80 14.14
CA VAL A 116 -13.25 8.48 15.31
C VAL A 116 -11.87 9.12 15.19
N THR A 117 -11.27 9.07 13.99
CA THR A 117 -9.98 9.68 13.67
C THR A 117 -9.96 10.06 12.20
N ALA A 118 -9.27 11.13 11.83
CA ALA A 118 -9.17 11.59 10.44
C ALA A 118 -8.36 10.62 9.55
N SER A 119 -7.47 9.84 10.16
CA SER A 119 -6.49 8.98 9.47
C SER A 119 -6.55 7.52 9.93
N PRO A 120 -7.72 6.85 9.84
CA PRO A 120 -7.97 5.53 10.44
C PRO A 120 -7.07 4.43 9.90
N MET A 121 -6.72 4.47 8.61
CA MET A 121 -5.80 3.50 8.00
C MET A 121 -4.39 3.56 8.60
N TYR A 122 -3.88 4.78 8.82
CA TYR A 122 -2.54 5.02 9.35
C TYR A 122 -2.44 4.57 10.81
N TRP A 123 -3.42 4.93 11.63
CA TRP A 123 -3.53 4.45 13.01
C TRP A 123 -3.71 2.94 13.06
N GLY A 124 -4.66 2.38 12.29
CA GLY A 124 -4.96 0.96 12.33
C GLY A 124 -3.81 0.07 11.85
N SER A 125 -3.05 0.54 10.84
CA SER A 125 -1.84 -0.14 10.39
C SER A 125 -0.75 -0.09 11.46
N THR A 126 -0.50 1.07 12.08
CA THR A 126 0.47 1.20 13.19
C THR A 126 0.13 0.26 14.35
N MET A 127 -1.15 0.16 14.71
CA MET A 127 -1.63 -0.77 15.73
C MET A 127 -1.37 -2.23 15.36
N SER A 128 -1.52 -2.59 14.07
CA SER A 128 -1.23 -3.94 13.58
C SER A 128 0.26 -4.29 13.70
N PHE A 129 1.17 -3.36 13.35
CA PHE A 129 2.61 -3.55 13.56
C PHE A 129 2.96 -3.72 15.05
N LEU A 130 2.41 -2.85 15.90
CA LEU A 130 2.61 -2.95 17.35
C LEU A 130 2.08 -4.28 17.90
N ALA A 131 0.91 -4.72 17.43
CA ALA A 131 0.32 -5.98 17.83
C ALA A 131 1.25 -7.16 17.54
N VAL A 132 1.83 -7.23 16.33
CA VAL A 132 2.77 -8.31 15.99
C VAL A 132 4.03 -8.24 16.85
N ALA A 133 4.59 -7.05 17.08
CA ALA A 133 5.77 -6.87 17.95
C ALA A 133 5.53 -7.39 19.38
N LEU A 134 4.36 -7.06 19.95
CA LEU A 134 3.96 -7.50 21.29
C LEU A 134 3.62 -8.99 21.33
N TYR A 135 2.95 -9.50 20.29
CA TYR A 135 2.62 -10.92 20.19
C TYR A 135 3.87 -11.79 20.02
N GLN A 136 4.89 -11.32 19.30
CA GLN A 136 6.14 -12.07 19.13
C GLN A 136 7.16 -11.79 20.24
N GLY A 137 6.91 -10.81 21.12
CA GLY A 137 7.82 -10.43 22.20
C GLY A 137 9.18 -9.90 21.71
N LYS A 138 9.18 -9.14 20.60
CA LYS A 138 10.41 -8.69 19.93
C LYS A 138 10.62 -7.18 20.07
N VAL A 139 11.73 -6.77 20.67
CA VAL A 139 12.10 -5.36 20.85
C VAL A 139 12.27 -4.64 19.51
N ALA A 140 12.90 -5.30 18.53
CA ALA A 140 13.04 -4.75 17.18
C ALA A 140 11.69 -4.42 16.53
N GLY A 141 10.64 -5.19 16.84
CA GLY A 141 9.28 -4.93 16.37
C GLY A 141 8.72 -3.60 16.88
N LEU A 142 9.10 -3.17 18.08
CA LEU A 142 8.72 -1.85 18.62
C LEU A 142 9.43 -0.71 17.87
N LEU A 143 10.70 -0.89 17.52
CA LEU A 143 11.46 0.09 16.73
C LEU A 143 10.88 0.23 15.31
N LEU A 144 10.57 -0.90 14.67
CA LEU A 144 9.93 -0.92 13.36
C LEU A 144 8.49 -0.35 13.41
N THR A 145 7.77 -0.56 14.51
CA THR A 145 6.47 0.10 14.73
C THR A 145 6.63 1.61 14.81
N LEU A 146 7.66 2.10 15.51
CA LEU A 146 7.98 3.53 15.59
C LEU A 146 8.35 4.09 14.21
N GLU A 147 9.12 3.35 13.41
CA GLU A 147 9.46 3.73 12.03
C GLU A 147 8.21 3.89 11.15
N VAL A 148 7.29 2.92 11.23
CA VAL A 148 5.99 2.98 10.54
C VAL A 148 5.19 4.22 10.99
N PHE A 149 5.09 4.44 12.30
CA PHE A 149 4.39 5.60 12.86
C PHE A 149 4.99 6.92 12.38
N VAL A 150 6.32 7.08 12.42
CA VAL A 150 7.00 8.29 11.97
C VAL A 150 6.79 8.52 10.48
N SER A 151 6.86 7.46 9.67
CA SER A 151 6.62 7.55 8.22
C SER A 151 5.20 8.06 7.93
N TYR A 152 4.21 7.52 8.63
CA TYR A 152 2.81 7.95 8.49
C TYR A 152 2.56 9.36 9.02
N TRP A 153 3.16 9.71 10.15
CA TRP A 153 3.05 11.05 10.70
C TRP A 153 3.66 12.11 9.77
N LEU A 154 4.79 11.79 9.11
CA LEU A 154 5.37 12.66 8.09
C LEU A 154 4.47 12.78 6.86
N ALA A 155 3.90 11.67 6.38
CA ALA A 155 2.97 11.67 5.25
C ALA A 155 1.75 12.57 5.52
N LEU A 156 1.15 12.43 6.70
CA LEU A 156 -0.02 13.23 7.11
C LEU A 156 0.26 14.73 7.14
N LYS A 157 1.49 15.18 7.41
CA LYS A 157 1.85 16.61 7.36
C LYS A 157 1.85 17.22 5.96
N TRP A 158 1.90 16.40 4.92
CA TRP A 158 1.82 16.87 3.54
C TRP A 158 0.42 16.66 2.94
N GLU A 159 -0.40 15.80 3.55
CA GLU A 159 -1.79 15.51 3.13
C GLU A 159 -2.82 16.41 3.84
N GLU A 160 -2.55 16.85 5.07
CA GLU A 160 -3.34 17.82 5.84
C GLU A 160 -2.83 19.26 5.66
#